data_AF-A0A2N0QLQ3-F1
#
_entry.id   AF-A0A2N0QLQ3-F1
#
_cell.length_a   1.000
_cell.length_b   1.000
_cell.length_c   1.000
_cell.angle_alpha   90.00
_cell.angle_beta   90.00
_cell.angle_gamma   90.00
#
_symmetry.space_group_name_H-M   'P 1'
#
loop_
_entity.id
_entity.type
_entity.pdbx_description
1 polymer ?
#
loop_
_entity_poly.entity_id
_entity_poly.type
_entity_poly.pdbx_seq_one_letter_code
_entity_poly.pdbx_strand_id
1 'polypeptide(L)'
;MIKLADSDLFLYIGLGLEGFVENAKSSLANEQVKFVAVGDNIPEDKLNLSTGHTFEEAISEHAHEHDEHSHDHEENDHEHGEFDPHVWLSPSLSQDLALSIKDELVNAMPEQEQLFNENYDTLVAELQSLNKEFEQLVSEASSKTFFVSHSSFGYIAGEYGLIQVPIAGLNSQSEPSQKELIEIVDLAEDLN
;
A
#
# COMPACT_ATOMS: atom_id res chain seq x y z
N MET A 1 3.28 4.27 24.68
CA MET A 1 4.20 5.36 25.06
C MET A 1 5.41 4.87 25.83
N ILE A 2 5.32 4.33 27.05
CA ILE A 2 6.52 3.88 27.82
C ILE A 2 7.38 2.88 27.03
N LYS A 3 6.78 1.83 26.45
CA LYS A 3 7.54 0.88 25.61
C LYS A 3 8.21 1.52 24.38
N LEU A 4 7.60 2.57 23.80
CA LEU A 4 8.20 3.28 22.67
C LEU A 4 9.40 4.11 23.16
N ALA A 5 9.29 4.78 24.31
CA ALA A 5 10.38 5.54 24.92
C ALA A 5 11.60 4.65 25.22
N ASP A 6 11.35 3.45 25.73
CA ASP A 6 12.39 2.48 26.12
C ASP A 6 13.02 1.74 24.93
N SER A 7 12.51 1.91 23.70
CA SER A 7 13.02 1.21 22.51
C SER A 7 14.15 1.98 21.87
N ASP A 8 15.12 1.29 21.27
CA ASP A 8 16.16 1.94 20.48
C ASP A 8 15.64 2.39 19.10
N LEU A 9 14.72 1.61 18.52
CA LEU A 9 14.21 1.78 17.17
C LEU A 9 12.70 1.50 17.11
N PHE A 10 11.96 2.40 16.46
CA PHE A 10 10.55 2.24 16.11
C PHE A 10 10.39 2.34 14.59
N LEU A 11 10.14 1.19 13.97
CA LEU A 11 9.90 1.05 12.54
C LEU A 11 8.39 1.10 12.28
N TYR A 12 7.96 1.89 11.30
CA TYR A 12 6.56 2.04 10.89
C TYR A 12 6.50 2.26 9.38
N ILE A 13 5.33 2.08 8.75
CA ILE A 13 5.19 2.16 7.30
C ILE A 13 5.48 3.57 6.81
N GLY A 14 4.88 4.59 7.41
CA GLY A 14 4.96 5.95 6.89
C GLY A 14 3.87 6.23 5.88
N LEU A 15 4.14 7.11 4.89
CA LEU A 15 3.18 7.49 3.85
C LEU A 15 1.82 8.00 4.41
N GLY A 16 1.84 8.59 5.61
CA GLY A 16 0.64 9.08 6.28
C GLY A 16 -0.26 8.02 6.93
N LEU A 17 0.13 6.73 6.93
CA LEU A 17 -0.69 5.67 7.52
C LEU A 17 -0.86 5.81 9.03
N GLU A 18 0.24 5.94 9.76
CA GLU A 18 0.22 6.00 11.22
C GLU A 18 0.05 7.44 11.73
N GLY A 19 -1.17 7.98 11.69
CA GLY A 19 -1.49 9.36 12.09
C GLY A 19 -1.12 9.76 13.54
N PHE A 20 -0.76 8.81 14.40
CA PHE A 20 -0.29 9.11 15.77
C PHE A 20 1.22 9.39 15.85
N VAL A 21 2.00 9.11 14.81
CA VAL A 21 3.47 9.08 14.89
C VAL A 21 4.04 10.47 15.17
N GLU A 22 3.54 11.53 14.56
CA GLU A 22 4.04 12.90 14.81
C GLU A 22 3.80 13.35 16.26
N ASN A 23 2.64 13.02 16.82
CA ASN A 23 2.34 13.26 18.23
C ASN A 23 3.25 12.42 19.15
N ALA A 24 3.54 11.17 18.77
CA ALA A 24 4.46 10.31 19.51
C ALA A 24 5.90 10.85 19.48
N LYS A 25 6.40 11.26 18.30
CA LYS A 25 7.71 11.93 18.13
C LYS A 25 7.81 13.17 19.01
N SER A 26 6.80 14.05 18.96
CA SER A 26 6.78 15.26 19.79
C SER A 26 6.78 14.94 21.29
N SER A 27 6.05 13.90 21.71
CA SER A 27 5.95 13.51 23.12
C SER A 27 7.23 12.85 23.65
N LEU A 28 8.00 12.22 22.76
CA LEU A 28 9.21 11.46 23.06
C LEU A 28 10.49 12.17 22.60
N ALA A 29 10.42 13.49 22.36
CA ALA A 29 11.54 14.27 21.83
C ALA A 29 12.80 14.29 22.73
N ASN A 30 12.67 13.92 24.02
CA ASN A 30 13.78 13.79 24.96
C ASN A 30 14.21 12.33 25.21
N GLU A 31 13.61 11.38 24.49
CA GLU A 31 13.93 9.96 24.58
C GLU A 31 14.85 9.55 23.43
N GLN A 32 15.47 8.37 23.56
CA GLN A 32 16.52 7.92 22.64
C GLN A 32 15.99 7.16 21.41
N VAL A 33 14.69 6.84 21.39
CA VAL A 33 14.08 6.05 20.32
C VAL A 33 14.21 6.73 18.95
N LYS A 34 14.77 5.99 17.99
CA LYS A 34 14.80 6.42 16.58
C LYS A 34 13.51 6.00 15.88
N PHE A 35 12.78 6.95 15.31
CA PHE A 35 11.62 6.70 14.46
C PHE A 35 12.04 6.57 12.99
N VAL A 36 11.64 5.50 12.31
CA VAL A 36 11.92 5.30 10.88
C VAL A 36 10.65 4.90 10.13
N ALA A 37 10.26 5.74 9.17
CA ALA A 37 9.25 5.40 8.17
C ALA A 37 9.93 4.58 7.07
N VAL A 38 9.63 3.29 7.00
CA VAL A 38 10.31 2.38 6.07
C VAL A 38 9.81 2.52 4.63
N GLY A 39 8.56 2.99 4.45
CA GLY A 39 7.96 3.27 3.15
C GLY A 39 8.53 4.51 2.46
N ASP A 40 9.08 5.46 3.21
CA ASP A 40 9.70 6.68 2.66
C ASP A 40 10.96 6.39 1.82
N ASN A 41 11.54 5.19 1.96
CA ASN A 41 12.69 4.74 1.17
C ASN A 41 12.30 4.05 -0.15
N ILE A 42 11.00 3.88 -0.41
CA ILE A 42 10.53 3.33 -1.68
C ILE A 42 10.66 4.39 -2.78
N PRO A 43 11.22 4.07 -3.95
CA PRO A 43 11.27 4.99 -5.08
C PRO A 43 9.87 5.47 -5.51
N GLU A 44 9.74 6.77 -5.75
CA GLU A 44 8.47 7.42 -6.11
C GLU A 44 7.84 6.81 -7.38
N ASP A 45 8.65 6.41 -8.37
CA ASP A 45 8.16 5.74 -9.57
C ASP A 45 7.47 4.40 -9.27
N LYS A 46 7.87 3.71 -8.20
CA LYS A 46 7.15 2.52 -7.72
C LYS A 46 5.93 2.86 -6.88
N LEU A 47 5.95 3.96 -6.12
CA LEU A 47 4.78 4.43 -5.37
C LEU A 47 3.64 4.85 -6.30
N ASN A 48 3.97 5.39 -7.47
CA ASN A 48 3.04 5.74 -8.54
C ASN A 48 2.44 4.54 -9.29
N LEU A 49 2.86 3.29 -8.96
CA LEU A 49 2.24 2.10 -9.54
C LEU A 49 0.88 1.77 -8.92
N SER A 50 0.52 2.35 -7.77
CA SER A 50 -0.80 2.06 -7.19
C SER A 50 -1.91 2.57 -8.09
N THR A 51 -2.82 1.69 -8.50
CA THR A 51 -3.98 2.04 -9.33
C THR A 51 -5.26 2.11 -8.50
N GLY A 52 -5.93 3.27 -8.55
CA GLY A 52 -7.30 3.47 -8.09
C GLY A 52 -7.42 3.81 -6.60
N HIS A 53 -7.79 5.05 -6.31
CA HIS A 53 -8.14 5.54 -4.99
C HIS A 53 -9.66 5.44 -4.73
N THR A 54 -10.49 5.32 -5.78
CA THR A 54 -11.96 5.25 -5.69
C THR A 54 -12.62 4.33 -6.74
N PHE A 55 -13.91 4.01 -6.51
CA PHE A 55 -14.75 3.24 -7.43
C PHE A 55 -14.96 3.93 -8.79
N GLU A 56 -15.02 5.26 -8.82
CA GLU A 56 -15.22 6.05 -10.03
C GLU A 56 -14.03 5.97 -10.99
N GLU A 57 -12.80 5.90 -10.46
CA GLU A 57 -11.60 5.67 -11.26
C GLU A 57 -11.58 4.25 -11.84
N ALA A 58 -12.00 3.25 -11.06
CA ALA A 58 -12.13 1.87 -11.54
C ALA A 58 -13.17 1.74 -12.67
N ILE A 59 -14.26 2.51 -12.62
CA ILE A 59 -15.24 2.57 -13.71
C ILE A 59 -14.66 3.32 -14.93
N SER A 60 -13.92 4.41 -14.73
CA SER A 60 -13.32 5.16 -15.84
C SER A 60 -12.36 4.29 -16.67
N GLU A 61 -11.61 3.38 -16.04
CA GLU A 61 -10.75 2.43 -16.75
C GLU A 61 -11.56 1.35 -17.49
N HIS A 62 -12.75 0.98 -17.00
CA HIS A 62 -13.66 0.06 -17.66
C HIS A 62 -14.50 0.72 -18.79
N ALA A 63 -14.70 2.04 -18.76
CA ALA A 63 -15.63 2.77 -19.62
C ALA A 63 -15.03 3.31 -20.94
N HIS A 64 -14.01 2.67 -21.50
CA HIS A 64 -13.45 3.06 -22.81
C HIS A 64 -14.36 2.77 -24.04
N GLU A 65 -15.65 2.49 -23.83
CA GLU A 65 -16.70 2.69 -24.83
C GLU A 65 -17.88 3.48 -24.22
N HIS A 66 -17.91 4.78 -24.52
CA HIS A 66 -18.99 5.77 -24.36
C HIS A 66 -18.88 6.84 -23.24
N ASP A 67 -18.80 8.07 -23.76
CA ASP A 67 -19.21 9.38 -23.25
C ASP A 67 -18.23 10.23 -22.41
N GLU A 68 -17.97 11.44 -22.95
CA GLU A 68 -17.18 12.50 -22.35
C GLU A 68 -17.99 13.25 -21.29
N HIS A 69 -17.71 13.00 -20.02
CA HIS A 69 -18.09 13.93 -18.96
C HIS A 69 -16.88 14.26 -18.09
N SER A 70 -16.29 15.44 -18.32
CA SER A 70 -15.27 16.00 -17.44
C SER A 70 -15.94 16.46 -16.15
N HIS A 71 -15.65 15.79 -15.05
CA HIS A 71 -15.92 16.32 -13.73
C HIS A 71 -14.59 16.76 -13.11
N ASP A 72 -14.43 18.09 -13.01
CA ASP A 72 -13.50 18.72 -12.07
C ASP A 72 -13.93 18.27 -10.67
N HIS A 73 -13.06 17.51 -9.99
CA HIS A 73 -13.26 17.16 -8.59
C HIS A 73 -12.24 17.88 -7.74
N GLU A 74 -12.76 18.80 -6.93
CA GLU A 74 -12.06 19.44 -5.83
C GLU A 74 -11.61 18.37 -4.82
N GLU A 75 -10.30 18.27 -4.63
CA GLU A 75 -9.65 17.48 -3.59
C GLU A 75 -10.17 17.91 -2.21
N ASN A 76 -11.08 17.13 -1.62
CA ASN A 76 -11.43 17.28 -0.21
C ASN A 76 -10.37 16.57 0.64
N ASP A 77 -9.39 17.39 0.96
CA ASP A 77 -8.29 17.25 1.91
C ASP A 77 -8.77 16.70 3.28
N HIS A 78 -8.54 15.41 3.48
CA HIS A 78 -8.60 14.76 4.79
C HIS A 78 -7.32 13.95 4.99
N GLU A 79 -6.22 14.63 5.32
CA GLU A 79 -4.98 14.10 5.95
C GLU A 79 -4.61 12.66 5.54
N HIS A 80 -4.46 12.42 4.25
CA HIS A 80 -3.85 11.22 3.71
C HIS A 80 -2.54 11.62 3.03
N GLY A 81 -1.50 10.80 3.18
CA GLY A 81 -0.23 11.05 2.51
C GLY A 81 -0.42 11.12 0.99
N GLU A 82 0.53 11.73 0.29
CA GLU A 82 0.55 11.88 -1.17
C GLU A 82 0.44 10.53 -1.92
N PHE A 83 0.77 9.42 -1.24
CA PHE A 83 0.81 8.07 -1.83
C PHE A 83 -0.06 7.08 -1.05
N ASP A 84 -0.54 6.06 -1.76
CA ASP A 84 -1.19 4.90 -1.15
C ASP A 84 -0.25 4.21 -0.14
N PRO A 85 -0.65 4.05 1.14
CA PRO A 85 0.24 3.45 2.13
C PRO A 85 0.33 1.92 2.05
N HIS A 86 -0.48 1.22 1.25
CA HIS A 86 -0.59 -0.25 1.25
C HIS A 86 0.57 -0.99 0.54
N VAL A 87 1.78 -0.41 0.61
CA VAL A 87 2.99 -0.87 -0.08
C VAL A 87 3.40 -2.30 0.27
N TRP A 88 3.06 -2.80 1.48
CA TRP A 88 3.41 -4.15 1.92
C TRP A 88 2.65 -5.26 1.18
N LEU A 89 1.60 -4.93 0.43
CA LEU A 89 0.85 -5.91 -0.35
C LEU A 89 1.55 -6.30 -1.66
N SER A 90 2.43 -5.44 -2.20
CA SER A 90 3.27 -5.82 -3.35
C SER A 90 4.49 -6.63 -2.87
N PRO A 91 4.74 -7.84 -3.43
CA PRO A 91 5.97 -8.59 -3.16
C PRO A 91 7.24 -7.84 -3.58
N SER A 92 7.15 -7.02 -4.63
CA SER A 92 8.25 -6.18 -5.12
C SER A 92 8.56 -5.05 -4.14
N LEU A 93 7.56 -4.28 -3.72
CA LEU A 93 7.75 -3.21 -2.73
C LEU A 93 8.16 -3.73 -1.35
N SER A 94 7.67 -4.91 -0.97
CA SER A 94 8.08 -5.57 0.28
C SER A 94 9.58 -5.87 0.33
N GLN A 95 10.26 -6.03 -0.82
CA GLN A 95 11.72 -6.17 -0.85
C GLN A 95 12.42 -4.85 -0.49
N ASP A 96 11.88 -3.71 -0.94
CA ASP A 96 12.40 -2.38 -0.60
C ASP A 96 12.17 -2.07 0.90
N LEU A 97 11.00 -2.42 1.43
CA LEU A 97 10.71 -2.34 2.88
C LEU A 97 11.70 -3.20 3.68
N ALA A 98 11.89 -4.45 3.27
CA ALA A 98 12.82 -5.37 3.93
C ALA A 98 14.26 -4.85 3.89
N LEU A 99 14.67 -4.19 2.80
CA LEU A 99 15.99 -3.59 2.67
C LEU A 99 16.15 -2.44 3.66
N SER A 100 15.17 -1.52 3.71
CA SER A 100 15.17 -0.41 4.67
C SER A 100 15.23 -0.90 6.11
N ILE A 101 14.47 -1.94 6.45
CA ILE A 101 14.48 -2.53 7.80
C ILE A 101 15.85 -3.13 8.11
N LYS A 102 16.40 -3.93 7.19
CA LYS A 102 17.70 -4.58 7.36
C LYS A 102 18.80 -3.55 7.53
N ASP A 103 18.85 -2.50 6.72
CA ASP A 103 19.86 -1.45 6.82
C ASP A 103 19.80 -0.73 8.19
N GLU A 104 18.60 -0.44 8.69
CA GLU A 104 18.40 0.15 10.01
C GLU A 104 18.83 -0.78 11.15
N LEU A 105 18.53 -2.08 11.04
CA LEU A 105 18.96 -3.08 12.03
C LEU A 105 20.48 -3.28 12.04
N VAL A 106 21.13 -3.31 10.87
CA VAL A 106 22.59 -3.37 10.75
C VAL A 106 23.25 -2.13 11.36
N ASN A 107 22.68 -0.95 11.12
CA ASN A 107 23.18 0.30 11.71
C ASN A 107 23.03 0.32 13.24
N ALA A 108 21.91 -0.20 13.76
CA ALA A 108 21.64 -0.24 15.19
C ALA A 108 22.44 -1.32 15.94
N MET A 109 22.69 -2.47 15.30
CA MET A 109 23.39 -3.63 15.87
C MET A 109 24.44 -4.19 14.89
N PRO A 110 25.57 -3.49 14.67
CA PRO A 110 26.58 -3.89 13.69
C PRO A 110 27.17 -5.29 13.94
N GLU A 111 27.21 -5.75 15.18
CA GLU A 111 27.67 -7.08 15.53
C GLU A 111 26.76 -8.22 15.05
N GLN A 112 25.50 -7.90 14.70
CA GLN A 112 24.51 -8.82 14.14
C GLN A 112 24.38 -8.70 12.61
N GLU A 113 25.27 -7.96 11.94
CA GLU A 113 25.19 -7.66 10.51
C GLU A 113 25.02 -8.93 9.65
N GLN A 114 25.79 -9.98 9.93
CA GLN A 114 25.70 -11.24 9.19
C GLN A 114 24.29 -11.85 9.30
N LEU A 115 23.72 -11.87 10.51
CA LEU A 115 22.38 -12.43 10.76
C LEU A 115 21.30 -11.67 9.97
N PHE A 116 21.35 -10.33 9.95
CA PHE A 116 20.37 -9.54 9.23
C PHE A 116 20.49 -9.68 7.72
N ASN A 117 21.72 -9.76 7.18
CA ASN A 117 21.91 -10.02 5.75
C ASN A 117 21.40 -11.41 5.36
N GLU A 118 21.69 -12.47 6.13
CA GLU A 118 21.19 -13.82 5.85
C GLU A 118 19.65 -13.90 5.90
N ASN A 119 19.02 -13.23 6.87
CA ASN A 119 17.57 -13.17 6.97
C ASN A 119 16.95 -12.38 5.81
N TYR A 120 17.57 -11.26 5.42
CA TYR A 120 17.12 -10.45 4.28
C TYR A 120 17.21 -11.25 2.98
N ASP A 121 18.33 -11.92 2.71
CA ASP A 121 18.52 -12.72 1.51
C ASP A 121 17.47 -13.84 1.42
N THR A 122 17.16 -14.48 2.56
CA THR A 122 16.10 -15.50 2.64
C THR A 122 14.73 -14.90 2.31
N LEU A 123 14.36 -13.80 2.95
CA LEU A 123 13.07 -13.15 2.73
C LEU A 123 12.92 -12.63 1.29
N VAL A 124 13.96 -12.03 0.72
CA VAL A 124 13.95 -11.54 -0.67
C VAL A 124 13.77 -12.69 -1.65
N ALA A 125 14.41 -13.83 -1.43
CA ALA A 125 14.22 -15.01 -2.28
C ALA A 125 12.77 -15.51 -2.24
N GLU A 126 12.14 -15.51 -1.05
CA GLU A 126 10.72 -15.87 -0.89
C GLU A 126 9.79 -14.86 -1.59
N LEU A 127 10.04 -13.56 -1.43
CA LEU A 127 9.27 -12.50 -2.08
C LEU A 127 9.40 -12.54 -3.61
N GLN A 128 10.60 -12.85 -4.14
CA GLN A 128 10.81 -13.05 -5.57
C GLN A 128 10.11 -14.30 -6.11
N SER A 129 10.02 -15.37 -5.31
CA SER A 129 9.21 -16.54 -5.66
C SER A 129 7.73 -16.17 -5.71
N LEU A 130 7.25 -15.48 -4.67
CA LEU A 130 5.87 -15.02 -4.59
C LEU A 130 5.50 -14.11 -5.76
N ASN A 131 6.38 -13.19 -6.16
CA ASN A 131 6.18 -12.32 -7.32
C ASN A 131 5.92 -13.13 -8.60
N LYS A 132 6.73 -14.18 -8.84
CA LYS A 132 6.56 -15.07 -10.00
C LYS A 132 5.28 -15.89 -9.93
N GLU A 133 4.88 -16.30 -8.72
CA GLU A 133 3.61 -17.00 -8.50
C GLU A 133 2.42 -16.09 -8.82
N PHE A 134 2.48 -14.79 -8.46
CA PHE A 134 1.49 -13.80 -8.87
C PHE A 134 1.48 -13.61 -10.39
N GLU A 135 2.63 -13.43 -11.05
CA GLU A 135 2.71 -13.32 -12.50
C GLU A 135 2.05 -14.52 -13.21
N GLN A 136 2.36 -15.73 -12.75
CA GLN A 136 1.77 -16.96 -13.31
C GLN A 136 0.27 -17.02 -13.06
N LEU A 137 -0.17 -16.83 -11.81
CA LEU A 137 -1.58 -16.86 -11.42
C LEU A 137 -2.39 -15.88 -12.27
N VAL A 138 -1.90 -14.66 -12.41
CA VAL A 138 -2.56 -13.63 -13.21
C VAL A 138 -2.58 -14.02 -14.68
N SER A 139 -1.51 -14.59 -15.24
CA SER A 139 -1.50 -15.04 -16.64
C SER A 139 -2.55 -16.11 -16.96
N GLU A 140 -2.90 -16.95 -15.97
CA GLU A 140 -3.88 -18.02 -16.07
C GLU A 140 -5.31 -17.59 -15.68
N ALA A 141 -5.46 -16.43 -15.04
CA ALA A 141 -6.74 -15.94 -14.55
C ALA A 141 -7.72 -15.63 -15.69
N SER A 142 -8.94 -16.17 -15.59
CA SER A 142 -10.02 -15.92 -16.54
C SER A 142 -10.62 -14.51 -16.42
N SER A 143 -10.48 -13.88 -15.26
CA SER A 143 -10.87 -12.50 -14.99
C SER A 143 -9.69 -11.72 -14.43
N LYS A 144 -9.61 -10.44 -14.77
CA LYS A 144 -8.63 -9.49 -14.21
C LYS A 144 -9.25 -8.59 -13.15
N THR A 145 -10.57 -8.62 -13.00
CA THR A 145 -11.31 -7.75 -12.08
C THR A 145 -11.66 -8.50 -10.80
N PHE A 146 -11.45 -7.87 -9.65
CA PHE A 146 -11.79 -8.44 -8.34
C PHE A 146 -12.33 -7.38 -7.39
N PHE A 147 -13.29 -7.77 -6.54
CA PHE A 147 -13.96 -6.87 -5.61
C PHE A 147 -13.35 -6.95 -4.21
N VAL A 148 -13.16 -5.80 -3.56
CA VAL A 148 -12.51 -5.70 -2.24
C VAL A 148 -13.27 -4.77 -1.30
N SER A 149 -13.08 -4.92 0.01
CA SER A 149 -13.80 -4.10 0.99
C SER A 149 -13.36 -2.64 0.99
N HIS A 150 -12.09 -2.36 0.73
CA HIS A 150 -11.56 -1.00 0.61
C HIS A 150 -10.37 -1.01 -0.36
N SER A 151 -10.07 0.14 -0.97
CA SER A 151 -8.94 0.26 -1.90
C SER A 151 -7.62 0.07 -1.16
N SER A 152 -7.05 -1.12 -1.28
CA SER A 152 -5.80 -1.51 -0.62
C SER A 152 -4.89 -2.34 -1.51
N PHE A 153 -5.40 -2.80 -2.65
CA PHE A 153 -4.68 -3.70 -3.55
C PHE A 153 -4.14 -2.95 -4.78
N GLY A 154 -4.08 -1.62 -4.75
CA GLY A 154 -3.70 -0.81 -5.90
C GLY A 154 -2.32 -1.12 -6.44
N TYR A 155 -1.35 -1.41 -5.56
CA TYR A 155 -0.02 -1.86 -5.98
C TYR A 155 -0.02 -3.21 -6.69
N ILE A 156 -0.80 -4.19 -6.20
CA ILE A 156 -0.94 -5.48 -6.89
C ILE A 156 -1.67 -5.27 -8.21
N ALA A 157 -2.71 -4.43 -8.23
CA ALA A 157 -3.48 -4.14 -9.43
C ALA A 157 -2.60 -3.51 -10.52
N GLY A 158 -1.87 -2.44 -10.22
CA GLY A 158 -0.98 -1.79 -11.17
C GLY A 158 0.22 -2.65 -11.60
N GLU A 159 0.82 -3.40 -10.69
CA GLU A 159 1.99 -4.22 -11.00
C GLU A 159 1.66 -5.41 -11.92
N TYR A 160 0.50 -6.04 -11.73
CA TYR A 160 0.12 -7.24 -12.48
C TYR A 160 -0.96 -7.00 -13.55
N GLY A 161 -1.41 -5.76 -13.75
CA GLY A 161 -2.48 -5.42 -14.69
C GLY A 161 -3.82 -6.05 -14.32
N LEU A 162 -4.13 -6.05 -13.02
CA LEU A 162 -5.46 -6.39 -12.50
C LEU A 162 -6.27 -5.12 -12.26
N ILE A 163 -7.57 -5.28 -12.07
CA ILE A 163 -8.49 -4.19 -11.76
C ILE A 163 -9.12 -4.50 -10.40
N GLN A 164 -8.84 -3.66 -9.41
CA GLN A 164 -9.56 -3.72 -8.14
C GLN A 164 -10.84 -2.89 -8.21
N VAL A 165 -11.93 -3.42 -7.68
CA VAL A 165 -13.20 -2.70 -7.50
C VAL A 165 -13.46 -2.59 -5.99
N PRO A 166 -13.17 -1.44 -5.38
CA PRO A 166 -13.29 -1.29 -3.94
C PRO A 166 -14.70 -0.84 -3.52
N ILE A 167 -15.18 -1.35 -2.38
CA ILE A 167 -16.43 -0.89 -1.76
C ILE A 167 -16.23 0.45 -1.04
N ALA A 168 -15.14 0.61 -0.30
CA ALA A 168 -14.72 1.86 0.33
C ALA A 168 -13.42 2.39 -0.32
N GLY A 169 -13.12 3.68 -0.21
CA GLY A 169 -11.86 4.25 -0.73
C GLY A 169 -10.61 3.75 0.02
N LEU A 170 -9.46 4.40 -0.17
CA LEU A 170 -8.22 4.07 0.56
C LEU A 170 -8.41 4.02 2.08
N ASN A 171 -9.22 4.93 2.61
CA ASN A 171 -9.63 4.93 4.00
C ASN A 171 -10.89 4.07 4.18
N SER A 172 -10.74 2.94 4.88
CA SER A 172 -11.84 2.01 5.18
C SER A 172 -13.01 2.61 5.99
N GLN A 173 -12.85 3.80 6.58
CA GLN A 173 -13.93 4.50 7.30
C GLN A 173 -14.84 5.31 6.36
N SER A 174 -14.45 5.50 5.10
CA SER A 174 -15.25 6.19 4.09
C SER A 174 -16.22 5.19 3.46
N GLU A 175 -17.42 5.07 4.03
CA GLU A 175 -18.47 4.21 3.47
C GLU A 175 -19.03 4.78 2.15
N PRO A 176 -19.34 3.92 1.17
CA PRO A 176 -19.97 4.35 -0.07
C PRO A 176 -21.42 4.80 0.16
N SER A 177 -21.90 5.68 -0.69
CA SER A 177 -23.31 6.02 -0.78
C SER A 177 -24.15 4.84 -1.29
N GLN A 178 -25.47 4.92 -1.07
CA GLN A 178 -26.40 3.92 -1.60
C GLN A 178 -26.36 3.81 -3.14
N LYS A 179 -26.06 4.92 -3.83
CA LYS A 179 -25.96 4.93 -5.30
C LYS A 179 -24.74 4.15 -5.76
N GLU A 180 -23.57 4.41 -5.18
CA GLU A 180 -22.34 3.69 -5.47
C GLU A 180 -22.47 2.20 -5.16
N LEU A 181 -23.13 1.83 -4.06
CA LEU A 181 -23.38 0.42 -3.74
C LEU A 181 -24.25 -0.29 -4.81
N ILE A 182 -25.26 0.39 -5.35
CA ILE A 182 -26.07 -0.18 -6.43
C ILE A 182 -25.21 -0.37 -7.68
N GLU A 183 -24.39 0.62 -8.04
CA GLU A 183 -23.50 0.55 -9.20
C GLU A 183 -22.44 -0.56 -9.06
N ILE A 184 -21.89 -0.76 -7.85
CA ILE A 184 -20.97 -1.87 -7.55
C ILE A 184 -21.67 -3.22 -7.76
N VAL A 185 -22.92 -3.36 -7.31
CA VAL A 185 -23.70 -4.59 -7.47
C VAL A 185 -24.02 -4.85 -8.94
N ASP A 186 -24.46 -3.83 -9.68
CA ASP A 186 -24.76 -3.93 -11.11
C ASP A 186 -23.50 -4.35 -11.89
N LEU A 187 -22.35 -3.74 -11.60
CA LEU A 187 -21.07 -4.12 -12.21
C LEU A 187 -20.69 -5.58 -11.89
N ALA A 188 -20.92 -6.03 -10.65
CA ALA A 188 -20.65 -7.41 -10.26
C ALA A 188 -21.56 -8.43 -10.96
N GLU A 189 -22.81 -8.06 -11.26
CA GLU A 189 -23.72 -8.89 -12.05
C GLU A 189 -23.32 -8.95 -13.53
N ASP A 190 -22.87 -7.82 -14.10
CA ASP A 190 -22.46 -7.72 -15.52
C ASP A 190 -21.15 -8.46 -15.85
N LEU A 191 -20.23 -8.57 -14.86
CA LEU A 191 -18.94 -9.25 -15.02
C LEU A 191 -19.00 -10.78 -14.84
N ASN A 192 -20.17 -11.36 -14.52
CA ASN A 192 -20.39 -12.79 -14.25
C ASN A 192 -21.08 -13.53 -15.42
#